data_AF-A0A1Q6X2Y3-F1
#
_entry.id   AF-A0A1Q6X2Y3-F1
#
_cell.length_a   1.000
_cell.length_b   1.000
_cell.length_c   1.000
_cell.angle_alpha   90.00
_cell.angle_beta   90.00
_cell.angle_gamma   90.00
#
_symmetry.space_group_name_H-M   'P 1'
#
loop_
_entity.id
_entity.type
_entity.pdbx_description
1 polymer ?
#
loop_
_entity_poly.entity_id
_entity_poly.type
_entity_poly.pdbx_seq_one_letter_code
_entity_poly.pdbx_strand_id
1 'polypeptide(L)'
;MPVIILTSDQPYNLKSLATQGSLPPGIPVDFGPVVFKAHVAGQKTLAERLDARLILDTHASHYIQTEQPQLVINSIRYVVDKLRSRARSDRD
;
A
#
# COMPACT_ATOMS: atom_id res chain seq x y z
N MET A 1 -17.04 4.63 -6.55
CA MET A 1 -17.10 3.72 -5.38
C MET A 1 -15.98 4.15 -4.45
N PRO A 2 -16.19 4.29 -3.13
CA PRO A 2 -15.12 4.71 -2.24
C PRO A 2 -14.00 3.66 -2.22
N VAL A 3 -12.79 4.06 -2.61
CA VAL A 3 -11.59 3.21 -2.61
C VAL A 3 -10.51 3.89 -1.78
N ILE A 4 -9.84 3.11 -0.93
CA ILE A 4 -8.62 3.51 -0.22
C ILE A 4 -7.50 2.57 -0.63
N ILE A 5 -6.35 3.12 -0.95
CA ILE A 5 -5.11 2.38 -1.20
C ILE A 5 -4.16 2.62 -0.04
N LEU A 6 -3.88 1.57 0.73
CA LEU A 6 -2.87 1.56 1.79
C LEU A 6 -1.56 1.03 1.21
N THR A 7 -0.52 1.86 1.22
CA THR A 7 0.76 1.53 0.59
C THR A 7 1.83 1.30 1.64
N SER A 8 2.54 0.17 1.57
CA SER A 8 3.70 -0.07 2.43
C SER A 8 4.77 0.99 2.17
N ASP A 9 5.30 1.60 3.23
CA ASP A 9 6.21 2.75 3.14
C ASP A 9 7.62 2.45 3.64
N GLN A 10 7.85 1.23 4.14
CA GLN A 10 9.19 0.76 4.50
C GLN A 10 9.95 0.30 3.25
N PRO A 11 11.16 0.83 2.99
CA PRO A 11 11.98 0.43 1.84
C PRO A 11 12.34 -1.05 1.83
N TYR A 12 12.43 -1.65 0.64
CA TYR A 12 12.89 -3.02 0.47
C TYR A 12 14.38 -3.16 0.76
N ASN A 13 14.71 -3.65 1.95
CA ASN A 13 16.07 -3.94 2.36
C ASN A 13 16.43 -5.40 2.05
N LEU A 14 17.22 -5.59 0.99
CA LEU A 14 17.62 -6.92 0.52
C LEU A 14 19.01 -7.35 1.04
N LYS A 15 19.62 -6.59 1.95
CA LYS A 15 20.96 -6.88 2.46
C LYS A 15 21.05 -8.26 3.08
N SER A 16 20.07 -8.66 3.89
CA SER A 16 20.05 -10.00 4.51
C SER A 16 20.02 -11.11 3.46
N LEU A 17 19.18 -10.97 2.43
CA LEU A 17 19.08 -11.93 1.34
C LEU A 17 20.36 -12.00 0.51
N ALA A 18 21.03 -10.87 0.32
CA ALA A 18 22.34 -10.81 -0.34
C ALA A 18 23.40 -11.56 0.47
N THR A 19 23.51 -11.31 1.78
CA THR A 19 24.48 -11.97 2.66
C THR A 19 24.23 -13.47 2.77
N GLN A 20 22.97 -13.90 2.69
CA GLN A 20 22.57 -15.32 2.72
C GLN A 20 22.75 -16.01 1.36
N GLY A 21 23.24 -15.32 0.32
CA GLY A 21 23.37 -15.88 -1.02
C GLY A 21 22.02 -16.30 -1.65
N SER A 22 20.91 -15.75 -1.15
CA SER A 22 19.55 -16.09 -1.59
C SER A 22 19.06 -15.22 -2.75
N LEU A 23 19.83 -14.20 -3.13
CA LEU A 23 19.60 -13.43 -4.34
C LEU A 23 20.21 -14.14 -5.55
N PRO A 24 19.52 -14.15 -6.71
CA PRO A 24 20.13 -14.58 -7.96
C PRO A 24 21.45 -13.87 -8.26
N PRO A 25 22.39 -14.50 -8.98
CA PRO A 25 23.60 -13.83 -9.43
C PRO A 25 23.28 -12.61 -10.29
N GLY A 26 24.03 -11.52 -10.11
CA GLY A 26 23.90 -10.31 -10.93
C GLY A 26 22.83 -9.32 -10.49
N ILE A 27 22.17 -9.52 -9.34
CA ILE A 27 21.25 -8.52 -8.80
C ILE A 27 22.03 -7.26 -8.38
N PRO A 28 21.68 -6.07 -8.92
CA PRO A 28 22.31 -4.82 -8.54
C PRO A 28 22.12 -4.46 -7.07
N VAL A 29 23.08 -3.75 -6.48
CA VAL A 29 23.02 -3.30 -5.06
C VAL A 29 21.85 -2.36 -4.78
N ASP A 30 21.36 -1.66 -5.81
CA ASP A 30 20.26 -0.70 -5.76
C ASP A 30 18.91 -1.31 -6.16
N PHE A 31 18.84 -2.62 -6.39
CA PHE A 31 17.61 -3.30 -6.80
C PHE A 31 16.44 -3.04 -5.84
N GLY A 32 16.67 -3.14 -4.53
CA GLY A 32 15.64 -2.86 -3.52
C GLY A 32 15.06 -1.43 -3.62
N PRO A 33 15.91 -0.38 -3.56
CA PRO A 33 15.49 1.00 -3.79
C PRO A 33 14.76 1.24 -5.13
N VAL A 34 15.25 0.66 -6.24
CA VAL A 34 14.63 0.81 -7.57
C VAL A 34 13.23 0.20 -7.59
N VAL A 35 13.08 -1.02 -7.08
CA VAL A 35 11.78 -1.69 -7.00
C VAL A 35 10.83 -0.95 -6.06
N PHE A 36 11.31 -0.43 -4.92
CA PHE A 36 10.48 0.36 -4.02
C PHE A 36 9.96 1.65 -4.66
N LYS A 37 10.80 2.35 -5.44
CA LYS A 37 10.38 3.52 -6.21
C LYS A 37 9.30 3.16 -7.24
N ALA A 38 9.47 2.04 -7.94
CA ALA A 38 8.48 1.55 -8.89
C ALA A 38 7.16 1.15 -8.20
N HIS A 39 7.23 0.51 -7.04
CA HIS A 39 6.07 0.19 -6.19
C HIS A 39 5.27 1.45 -5.85
N VAL A 40 5.92 2.49 -5.30
CA VAL A 40 5.24 3.76 -4.97
C VAL A 40 4.63 4.42 -6.19
N ALA A 41 5.34 4.44 -7.33
CA ALA A 41 4.81 5.00 -8.58
C ALA A 41 3.58 4.21 -9.10
N GLY A 42 3.59 2.88 -8.96
CA GLY A 42 2.47 2.02 -9.31
C GLY A 42 1.23 2.30 -8.45
N GLN A 43 1.40 2.46 -7.13
CA GLN A 43 0.28 2.79 -6.24
C GLN A 43 -0.32 4.17 -6.54
N LYS A 44 0.51 5.18 -6.86
CA LYS A 44 0.04 6.49 -7.31
C LYS A 44 -0.79 6.39 -8.60
N THR A 45 -0.27 5.66 -9.59
CA THR A 45 -0.97 5.41 -10.86
C THR A 45 -2.31 4.69 -10.64
N LEU A 46 -2.34 3.70 -9.75
CA LEU A 46 -3.58 2.99 -9.40
C LEU A 46 -4.58 3.93 -8.72
N ALA A 47 -4.11 4.80 -7.82
CA ALA A 47 -4.95 5.77 -7.13
C ALA A 47 -5.63 6.74 -8.11
N GLU A 48 -4.85 7.29 -9.05
CA GLU A 48 -5.35 8.18 -10.10
C GLU A 48 -6.42 7.50 -10.96
N ARG A 49 -6.20 6.25 -11.37
CA ARG A 49 -7.15 5.50 -12.21
C ARG A 49 -8.49 5.22 -11.52
N LEU A 50 -8.47 5.10 -10.19
CA LEU A 50 -9.65 4.74 -9.40
C LEU A 50 -10.30 5.95 -8.72
N ASP A 51 -9.74 7.15 -8.87
CA ASP A 51 -10.06 8.31 -8.03
C ASP A 51 -10.06 7.93 -6.54
N ALA A 52 -9.03 7.18 -6.13
CA ALA A 52 -8.93 6.58 -4.81
C ALA A 52 -8.15 7.47 -3.83
N ARG A 53 -8.51 7.38 -2.56
CA ARG A 53 -7.71 7.96 -1.48
C ARG A 53 -6.44 7.13 -1.28
N LEU A 54 -5.29 7.71 -1.56
CA LEU A 54 -3.98 7.08 -1.35
C LEU A 54 -3.39 7.46 0.01
N ILE A 55 -2.88 6.47 0.75
CA ILE A 55 -2.14 6.65 2.00
C ILE A 55 -0.74 6.04 1.81
N LEU A 56 0.28 6.90 1.88
CA LEU A 56 1.69 6.55 1.64
C LEU A 56 2.55 6.56 2.92
N ASP A 57 2.04 7.09 4.02
CA ASP A 57 2.69 7.23 5.32
C ASP A 57 2.14 6.18 6.30
N THR A 58 2.11 4.93 5.85
CA THR A 58 1.48 3.84 6.60
C THR A 58 2.31 3.39 7.80
N HIS A 59 3.61 3.68 7.85
CA HIS A 59 4.57 3.16 8.83
C HIS A 59 4.54 1.62 8.89
N ALA A 60 4.54 0.97 7.72
CA ALA A 60 4.39 -0.47 7.60
C ALA A 60 5.16 -1.06 6.40
N SER A 61 5.62 -2.30 6.56
CA SER A 61 6.17 -3.12 5.50
C SER A 61 5.06 -3.87 4.72
N HIS A 62 5.33 -5.09 4.26
CA HIS A 62 4.42 -5.86 3.41
C HIS A 62 3.08 -6.19 4.08
N TYR A 63 3.07 -6.43 5.39
CA TYR A 63 1.88 -6.88 6.12
C TYR A 63 1.26 -5.73 6.94
N ILE A 64 0.75 -4.71 6.25
CA ILE A 64 0.14 -3.52 6.87
C ILE A 64 -0.96 -3.89 7.86
N GLN A 65 -1.73 -4.95 7.62
CA GLN A 65 -2.78 -5.40 8.54
C GLN A 65 -2.25 -5.94 9.88
N THR A 66 -1.02 -6.46 9.91
CA THR A 66 -0.41 -6.93 11.16
C THR A 66 0.35 -5.82 11.87
N GLU A 67 0.99 -4.94 11.11
CA GLU A 67 1.82 -3.85 11.63
C GLU A 67 0.98 -2.63 12.05
N GLN A 68 -0.09 -2.35 11.31
CA GLN A 68 -0.95 -1.16 11.46
C GLN A 68 -2.45 -1.54 11.43
N PRO A 69 -2.90 -2.43 12.33
CA PRO A 69 -4.26 -2.95 12.32
C PRO A 69 -5.31 -1.84 12.43
N GLN A 70 -5.05 -0.80 13.23
CA GLN A 70 -5.99 0.30 13.42
C GLN A 70 -6.16 1.15 12.15
N LEU A 71 -5.10 1.36 11.38
CA LEU A 71 -5.16 2.06 10.08
C LEU A 71 -6.04 1.29 9.10
N VAL A 72 -5.87 -0.04 9.03
CA VAL A 72 -6.68 -0.91 8.17
C VAL A 72 -8.15 -0.90 8.60
N ILE A 73 -8.43 -1.08 9.90
CA ILE A 73 -9.79 -1.06 10.45
C ILE A 73 -10.48 0.27 10.14
N ASN A 74 -9.80 1.40 10.34
CA ASN A 74 -10.35 2.72 10.06
C ASN A 74 -10.65 2.91 8.57
N SER A 75 -9.78 2.39 7.70
CA SER A 75 -9.97 2.45 6.25
C SER A 75 -11.17 1.64 5.80
N ILE A 76 -11.36 0.43 6.34
CA ILE A 76 -12.55 -0.40 6.07
C ILE A 76 -13.81 0.31 6.54
N ARG A 77 -13.83 0.84 7.78
CA ARG A 77 -14.98 1.60 8.31
C ARG A 77 -15.34 2.78 7.41
N TYR A 78 -14.36 3.56 6.97
CA TYR A 78 -14.59 4.67 6.04
C TYR A 78 -15.32 4.23 4.76
N VAL A 79 -14.85 3.16 4.13
CA VAL A 79 -15.45 2.64 2.88
C VAL A 79 -16.90 2.20 3.13
N VAL A 80 -17.12 1.43 4.20
CA VAL A 80 -18.46 0.94 4.57
C VAL A 80 -19.42 2.10 4.87
N ASP A 81 -18.97 3.11 5.60
CA ASP A 81 -19.81 4.25 5.98
C ASP A 81 -20.16 5.13 4.77
N LYS A 82 -19.23 5.30 3.82
CA LYS A 82 -19.49 5.99 2.54
C LYS A 82 -20.51 5.24 1.69
N LEU A 83 -20.47 3.91 1.65
CA LEU A 83 -21.47 3.11 0.94
C LEU A 83 -22.84 3.20 1.62
N ARG A 84 -22.90 3.10 2.95
CA ARG A 84 -24.15 3.20 3.72
C ARG A 84 -24.82 4.56 3.65
N SER A 85 -24.04 5.65 3.59
CA SER A 85 -24.58 7.01 3.42
C SER A 85 -25.15 7.22 2.03
N ARG A 86 -24.44 6.78 0.98
CA ARG A 86 -24.96 6.81 -0.39
C ARG A 86 -26.26 6.02 -0.55
N ALA A 87 -26.31 4.80 -0.02
CA ALA A 87 -27.52 3.97 -0.09
C ALA A 87 -28.72 4.53 0.70
N ARG A 88 -28.52 5.48 1.61
CA ARG A 88 -29.60 6.22 2.28
C ARG A 88 -30.05 7.40 1.42
N SER A 89 -29.10 8.17 0.89
CA SER A 89 -29.38 9.29 -0.01
C SER A 89 -30.11 8.87 -1.29
N ASP A 90 -29.87 7.66 -1.80
CA ASP A 90 -30.56 7.16 -3.01
C ASP A 90 -32.02 6.71 -2.75
N ARG A 91 -32.48 6.72 -1.48
CA ARG A 91 -33.84 6.34 -1.07
C ARG A 91 -34.76 7.50 -0.72
N ASP A 92 -34.22 8.71 -0.62
CA ASP A 92 -34.93 9.96 -0.33
C ASP A 92 -35.09 10.79 -1.61
#